data_AF-A0A952EWD3-F1
#
_entry.id   AF-A0A952EWD3-F1
#
_cell.length_a   1.000
_cell.length_b   1.000
_cell.length_c   1.000
_cell.angle_alpha   90.00
_cell.angle_beta   90.00
_cell.angle_gamma   90.00
#
_symmetry.space_group_name_H-M   'P 1'
#
loop_
_entity.id
_entity.type
_entity.pdbx_description
1 polymer ?
#
loop_
_entity_poly.entity_id
_entity_poly.type
_entity_poly.pdbx_seq_one_letter_code
_entity_poly.pdbx_strand_id
1 'polypeptide(L)'
;LHAPDDELRDTLVPVNSRWKVSEALEAARYYADATGRRVSIEYALIRDINDQPWRADLLGKRLHGALGPLVHVNVIPLNPTPGSEWDASPKAAEREFVRRVRERGVSCTVRDTRGREIAAACGQLAAGG
;
A
#
# COMPACT_ATOMS: atom_id res chain seq x y z
N LEU A 1 -4.01 16.18 -0.92
CA LEU A 1 -5.30 16.84 -0.64
C LEU A 1 -6.17 15.88 0.16
N HIS A 2 -6.64 16.33 1.33
CA HIS A 2 -7.42 15.57 2.30
C HIS A 2 -8.71 16.37 2.61
N ALA A 3 -9.78 16.04 1.87
CA ALA A 3 -11.22 16.40 2.02
C ALA A 3 -11.59 17.91 1.85
N PRO A 4 -12.88 18.32 1.65
CA PRO A 4 -14.15 17.60 1.85
C PRO A 4 -15.40 18.08 1.03
N ASP A 5 -15.73 17.61 -0.18
CA ASP A 5 -17.04 17.84 -0.87
C ASP A 5 -17.23 16.99 -2.16
N ASP A 6 -18.11 15.96 -2.19
CA ASP A 6 -18.31 14.95 -3.29
C ASP A 6 -17.06 14.06 -3.61
N GLU A 7 -15.93 14.60 -3.22
CA GLU A 7 -14.56 14.22 -2.91
C GLU A 7 -14.38 13.19 -1.81
N LEU A 8 -15.24 12.15 -1.80
CA LEU A 8 -14.75 10.92 -1.18
C LEU A 8 -13.39 10.62 -1.79
N ARG A 9 -13.10 11.09 -3.02
CA ARG A 9 -11.88 10.92 -3.77
C ARG A 9 -12.18 9.55 -4.50
N ASP A 10 -11.44 9.08 -5.47
CA ASP A 10 -10.04 9.26 -5.33
C ASP A 10 -9.60 8.83 -3.86
N THR A 11 -10.48 8.23 -2.99
CA THR A 11 -10.43 8.08 -1.50
C THR A 11 -9.40 7.08 -1.10
N LEU A 12 -9.32 6.05 -1.93
CA LEU A 12 -8.33 5.01 -1.81
C LEU A 12 -7.50 4.81 -3.09
N VAL A 13 -7.74 5.61 -4.13
CA VAL A 13 -7.12 5.59 -5.48
C VAL A 13 -7.79 4.61 -6.50
N PRO A 14 -8.57 5.10 -7.48
CA PRO A 14 -9.12 4.32 -8.60
C PRO A 14 -8.08 4.03 -9.71
N VAL A 15 -6.86 3.59 -9.35
CA VAL A 15 -5.72 3.61 -10.30
C VAL A 15 -5.66 2.48 -11.33
N ASN A 16 -6.50 1.44 -11.26
CA ASN A 16 -6.37 0.32 -12.21
C ASN A 16 -7.70 -0.26 -12.66
N SER A 17 -8.48 0.56 -13.36
CA SER A 17 -9.20 0.02 -14.52
C SER A 17 -8.19 -0.81 -15.31
N ARG A 18 -8.52 -2.07 -15.52
CA ARG A 18 -7.69 -3.24 -15.87
C ARG A 18 -6.70 -3.09 -17.05
N TRP A 19 -6.68 -1.93 -17.70
CA TRP A 19 -5.98 -1.59 -18.93
C TRP A 19 -4.70 -0.76 -18.75
N LYS A 20 -4.42 -0.15 -17.57
CA LYS A 20 -3.20 0.67 -17.35
C LYS A 20 -2.08 0.00 -16.54
N VAL A 21 -2.33 -1.14 -15.89
CA VAL A 21 -1.28 -1.87 -15.12
C VAL A 21 -0.15 -2.29 -16.05
N SER A 22 -0.50 -2.88 -17.20
CA SER A 22 0.47 -3.48 -18.11
C SER A 22 1.35 -2.41 -18.75
N GLU A 23 0.75 -1.31 -19.20
CA GLU A 23 1.48 -0.16 -19.76
C GLU A 23 2.40 0.50 -18.72
N ALA A 24 1.92 0.66 -17.49
CA ALA A 24 2.76 1.19 -16.41
C ALA A 24 3.92 0.25 -16.06
N LEU A 25 3.70 -1.07 -16.10
CA LEU A 25 4.75 -2.06 -15.89
C LEU A 25 5.74 -2.10 -17.06
N GLU A 26 5.28 -1.89 -18.29
CA GLU A 26 6.14 -1.80 -19.46
C GLU A 26 7.04 -0.56 -19.41
N ALA A 27 6.47 0.61 -19.09
CA ALA A 27 7.24 1.83 -18.87
C ALA A 27 8.24 1.68 -17.70
N ALA A 28 7.80 1.05 -16.61
CA ALA A 28 8.68 0.73 -15.48
C ALA A 28 9.80 -0.23 -15.88
N ARG A 29 9.51 -1.22 -16.74
CA ARG A 29 10.49 -2.16 -17.25
C ARG A 29 11.51 -1.47 -18.14
N TYR A 30 11.05 -0.64 -19.08
CA TYR A 30 11.93 0.19 -19.91
C TYR A 30 12.88 1.03 -19.05
N TYR A 31 12.36 1.71 -18.02
CA TYR A 31 13.18 2.48 -17.09
C TYR A 31 14.20 1.62 -16.32
N ALA A 32 13.77 0.46 -15.82
CA ALA A 32 14.63 -0.47 -15.09
C ALA A 32 15.75 -1.02 -15.98
N ASP A 33 15.45 -1.39 -17.22
CA ASP A 33 16.42 -1.91 -18.19
C ASP A 33 17.41 -0.82 -18.62
N ALA A 34 16.93 0.42 -18.82
CA ALA A 34 17.78 1.54 -19.25
C ALA A 34 18.72 2.05 -18.15
N THR A 35 18.33 1.94 -16.87
CA THR A 35 19.06 2.57 -15.75
C THR A 35 19.67 1.59 -14.76
N GLY A 36 19.25 0.32 -14.78
CA GLY A 36 19.56 -0.67 -13.75
C GLY A 36 18.97 -0.35 -12.37
N ARG A 37 18.12 0.69 -12.26
CA ARG A 37 17.56 1.14 -10.97
C ARG A 37 16.30 0.36 -10.63
N ARG A 38 16.15 0.06 -9.35
CA ARG A 38 14.97 -0.59 -8.80
C ARG A 38 13.74 0.35 -8.85
N VAL A 39 12.60 -0.20 -9.24
CA VAL A 39 11.29 0.45 -9.21
C VAL A 39 10.61 0.19 -7.87
N SER A 40 10.03 1.23 -7.27
CA SER A 40 9.25 1.11 -6.02
C SER A 40 7.76 1.23 -6.32
N ILE A 41 6.97 0.31 -5.79
CA ILE A 41 5.52 0.26 -5.90
C ILE A 41 4.92 0.51 -4.52
N GLU A 42 4.09 1.54 -4.39
CA GLU A 42 3.32 1.77 -3.17
C GLU A 42 1.99 0.98 -3.24
N TYR A 43 1.66 0.24 -2.18
CA TYR A 43 0.44 -0.57 -2.08
C TYR A 43 -0.33 -0.24 -0.80
N ALA A 44 -1.42 0.51 -0.92
CA ALA A 44 -2.33 0.76 0.20
C ALA A 44 -3.08 -0.52 0.57
N LEU A 45 -2.88 -1.01 1.79
CA LEU A 45 -3.49 -2.26 2.29
C LEU A 45 -4.72 -1.93 3.14
N ILE A 46 -5.87 -2.40 2.68
CA ILE A 46 -7.18 -2.11 3.27
C ILE A 46 -7.85 -3.42 3.65
N ARG A 47 -8.36 -3.46 4.89
CA ARG A 47 -9.02 -4.63 5.47
C ARG A 47 -10.17 -5.09 4.57
N ASP A 48 -10.21 -6.39 4.29
CA ASP A 48 -11.29 -7.08 3.55
C ASP A 48 -11.51 -6.61 2.11
N ILE A 49 -10.75 -5.63 1.62
CA ILE A 49 -10.83 -5.13 0.24
C ILE A 49 -9.72 -5.73 -0.61
N ASN A 50 -8.46 -5.61 -0.16
CA ASN A 50 -7.31 -6.01 -0.96
C ASN A 50 -6.19 -6.72 -0.20
N ASP A 51 -6.44 -7.12 1.05
CA ASP A 51 -5.46 -7.78 1.91
C ASP A 51 -5.51 -9.32 1.89
N GLN A 52 -6.32 -9.89 0.99
CA GLN A 52 -6.45 -11.34 0.91
C GLN A 52 -5.15 -12.01 0.42
N PRO A 53 -4.77 -13.18 0.97
CA PRO A 53 -3.58 -13.93 0.60
C PRO A 53 -3.36 -14.12 -0.91
N TRP A 54 -4.41 -14.45 -1.65
CA TRP A 54 -4.33 -14.69 -3.09
C TRP A 54 -3.98 -13.44 -3.90
N ARG A 55 -4.29 -12.23 -3.40
CA ARG A 55 -3.89 -10.97 -4.04
C ARG A 55 -2.40 -10.71 -3.86
N ALA A 56 -1.84 -11.05 -2.71
CA ALA A 56 -0.39 -10.98 -2.47
C ALA A 56 0.37 -11.89 -3.44
N ASP A 57 -0.12 -13.13 -3.60
CA ASP A 57 0.45 -14.10 -4.55
C ASP A 57 0.39 -13.59 -6.00
N LEU A 58 -0.75 -13.06 -6.42
CA LEU A 58 -0.93 -12.50 -7.76
C LEU A 58 -0.06 -11.27 -8.01
N LEU A 59 0.04 -10.36 -7.02
CA LEU A 59 0.88 -9.18 -7.08
C LEU A 59 2.34 -9.56 -7.26
N GLY A 60 2.85 -10.44 -6.40
CA GLY A 60 4.22 -10.92 -6.45
C GLY A 60 4.56 -11.57 -7.80
N LYS A 61 3.68 -12.46 -8.29
CA LYS A 61 3.85 -13.12 -9.60
C LYS A 61 3.95 -12.11 -10.75
N ARG A 62 3.07 -11.11 -10.79
CA ARG A 62 3.05 -10.11 -11.87
C ARG A 62 4.27 -9.21 -11.83
N LEU A 63 4.61 -8.69 -10.66
CA LEU A 63 5.74 -7.78 -10.50
C LEU A 63 7.07 -8.48 -10.79
N HIS A 64 7.27 -9.69 -10.28
CA HIS A 64 8.46 -10.46 -10.58
C HIS A 64 8.56 -10.82 -12.07
N GLY A 65 7.44 -11.21 -12.70
CA GLY A 65 7.42 -11.48 -14.14
C GLY A 65 7.76 -10.26 -15.01
N ALA A 66 7.31 -9.07 -14.59
CA ALA A 66 7.56 -7.84 -15.34
C ALA A 66 8.95 -7.23 -15.08
N LEU A 67 9.40 -7.20 -13.82
CA LEU A 67 10.56 -6.41 -13.37
C LEU A 67 11.68 -7.25 -12.73
N GLY A 68 11.49 -8.57 -12.60
CA GLY A 68 12.46 -9.47 -11.99
C GLY A 68 12.82 -9.05 -10.56
N PRO A 69 14.11 -8.96 -10.21
CA PRO A 69 14.56 -8.50 -8.89
C PRO A 69 14.56 -6.97 -8.75
N LEU A 70 14.31 -6.21 -9.82
CA LEU A 70 14.36 -4.73 -9.82
C LEU A 70 13.05 -4.10 -9.35
N VAL A 71 12.28 -4.77 -8.49
CA VAL A 71 11.05 -4.23 -7.91
C VAL A 71 11.03 -4.36 -6.40
N HIS A 72 10.50 -3.31 -5.75
CA HIS A 72 10.25 -3.28 -4.33
C HIS A 72 8.82 -2.81 -4.06
N VAL A 73 8.11 -3.46 -3.14
CA VAL A 73 6.75 -3.09 -2.74
C VAL A 73 6.77 -2.49 -1.34
N ASN A 74 6.29 -1.26 -1.22
CA ASN A 74 6.01 -0.60 0.05
C ASN A 74 4.52 -0.77 0.38
N VAL A 75 4.22 -1.65 1.33
CA VAL A 75 2.87 -1.83 1.88
C VAL A 75 2.57 -0.67 2.83
N ILE A 76 1.50 0.06 2.59
CA ILE A 76 1.04 1.18 3.42
C ILE A 76 -0.26 0.75 4.10
N PRO A 77 -0.26 0.46 5.40
CA PRO A 77 -1.48 0.17 6.13
C PRO A 77 -2.35 1.42 6.17
N LEU A 78 -3.66 1.28 5.96
CA LEU A 78 -4.57 2.40 6.08
C LEU A 78 -4.45 3.05 7.48
N ASN A 79 -4.51 4.39 7.52
CA ASN A 79 -4.62 5.10 8.79
C ASN A 79 -6.09 5.13 9.20
N PRO A 80 -6.44 4.71 10.43
CA PRO A 80 -7.81 4.79 10.90
C PRO A 80 -8.24 6.26 10.94
N THR A 81 -9.28 6.60 10.19
CA THR A 81 -9.87 7.94 10.19
C THR A 81 -11.26 7.83 10.81
N PRO A 82 -11.60 8.64 11.84
CA PRO A 82 -12.95 8.65 12.39
C PRO A 82 -14.00 8.90 11.30
N GLY A 83 -15.00 8.03 11.20
CA GLY A 83 -16.05 8.12 10.17
C GLY A 83 -15.70 7.50 8.81
N SER A 84 -14.53 6.87 8.64
CA SER A 84 -14.22 6.11 7.42
C SER A 84 -14.89 4.73 7.43
N GLU A 85 -15.43 4.33 6.28
CA GLU A 85 -15.95 2.98 6.04
C GLU A 85 -14.85 1.91 5.95
N TRP A 86 -13.57 2.32 5.91
CA TRP A 86 -12.44 1.42 5.74
C TRP A 86 -11.49 1.43 6.92
N ASP A 87 -10.99 0.24 7.23
CA ASP A 87 -10.10 0.01 8.36
C ASP A 87 -8.75 -0.55 7.91
N ALA A 88 -7.75 -0.38 8.75
CA ALA A 88 -6.44 -1.01 8.57
C ALA A 88 -6.58 -2.52 8.64
N SER A 89 -5.89 -3.24 7.75
CA SER A 89 -5.80 -4.69 7.86
C SER A 89 -5.26 -5.13 9.22
N PRO A 90 -5.79 -6.22 9.81
CA PRO A 90 -5.21 -6.79 11.02
C PRO A 90 -3.73 -7.09 10.81
N LYS A 91 -2.90 -6.90 11.85
CA LYS A 91 -1.45 -7.10 11.74
C LYS A 91 -1.05 -8.50 11.27
N ALA A 92 -1.87 -9.53 11.54
CA ALA A 92 -1.65 -10.86 11.00
C ALA A 92 -1.83 -10.92 9.47
N ALA A 93 -2.88 -10.28 8.93
CA ALA A 93 -3.12 -10.20 7.48
C ALA A 93 -2.02 -9.40 6.79
N GLU A 94 -1.60 -8.26 7.35
CA GLU A 94 -0.48 -7.45 6.85
C GLU A 94 0.83 -8.25 6.76
N ARG A 95 1.19 -8.96 7.84
CA ARG A 95 2.39 -9.81 7.86
C ARG A 95 2.32 -10.94 6.83
N GLU A 96 1.16 -11.58 6.72
CA GLU A 96 0.95 -12.66 5.76
C GLU A 96 1.03 -12.17 4.31
N PHE A 97 0.45 -11.00 4.03
CA PHE A 97 0.53 -10.36 2.73
C PHE A 97 2.00 -10.09 2.34
N VAL A 98 2.77 -9.48 3.24
CA VAL A 98 4.20 -9.20 3.02
C VAL A 98 5.00 -10.49 2.82
N ARG A 99 4.75 -11.53 3.62
CA ARG A 99 5.43 -12.83 3.50
C ARG A 99 5.22 -13.41 2.10
N ARG A 100 3.97 -13.44 1.62
CA ARG A 100 3.63 -14.00 0.31
C ARG A 100 4.23 -13.23 -0.85
N VAL A 101 4.24 -11.90 -0.80
CA VAL A 101 4.91 -11.09 -1.84
C VAL A 101 6.40 -11.44 -1.90
N ARG A 102 7.06 -11.58 -0.75
CA ARG A 102 8.48 -11.98 -0.67
C ARG A 102 8.75 -13.38 -1.21
N GLU A 103 7.86 -14.33 -0.96
CA GLU A 103 7.96 -15.71 -1.50
C GLU A 103 7.89 -15.77 -3.02
N ARG A 104 7.37 -14.72 -3.67
CA ARG A 104 7.40 -14.57 -5.13
C ARG A 104 8.66 -13.86 -5.65
N GLY A 105 9.66 -13.64 -4.81
CA GLY A 105 10.93 -13.02 -5.20
C GLY A 105 10.86 -11.49 -5.31
N VAL A 106 9.88 -10.85 -4.69
CA VAL A 106 9.71 -9.39 -4.68
C VAL A 106 10.06 -8.84 -3.30
N SER A 107 11.02 -7.90 -3.24
CA SER A 107 11.33 -7.20 -1.99
C SER A 107 10.09 -6.46 -1.51
N CYS A 108 9.75 -6.57 -0.22
CA CYS A 108 8.53 -5.97 0.31
C CYS A 108 8.73 -5.50 1.75
N THR A 109 8.30 -4.29 2.08
CA THR A 109 8.36 -3.70 3.43
C THR A 109 7.04 -3.03 3.78
N VAL A 110 6.72 -2.98 5.06
CA VAL A 110 5.62 -2.14 5.56
C VAL A 110 6.18 -0.76 5.85
N ARG A 111 5.53 0.28 5.32
CA ARG A 111 5.88 1.67 5.59
C ARG A 111 5.44 2.01 7.02
N ASP A 112 6.41 2.31 7.86
CA ASP A 112 6.19 2.72 9.24
C ASP A 112 5.46 4.07 9.26
N THR A 113 4.27 4.11 9.84
CA THR A 113 3.50 5.34 10.02
C THR A 113 3.88 5.95 11.37
N ARG A 114 5.16 6.31 11.50
CA ARG A 114 5.69 7.02 12.68
C ARG A 114 4.85 8.27 12.93
N GLY A 115 4.03 8.24 13.97
CA GLY A 115 3.11 9.34 14.32
C GLY A 115 1.87 8.92 15.11
N ARG A 116 1.51 7.63 15.15
CA ARG A 116 0.29 7.18 15.87
C ARG A 116 0.37 7.27 17.39
N GLU A 117 1.57 7.34 17.98
CA GLU A 117 1.71 7.48 19.44
C GLU A 117 1.50 8.92 19.93
N ILE A 118 1.66 9.93 19.06
CA ILE A 118 1.65 11.34 19.47
C ILE A 118 0.21 11.92 19.46
N ALA A 119 -0.70 11.35 18.67
CA ALA A 119 -2.10 11.80 18.59
C ALA A 119 -3.02 11.20 19.66
N ALA A 120 -2.56 10.20 20.43
CA ALA A 120 -3.34 9.56 21.50
C ALA A 120 -3.14 10.22 22.89
N ALA A 121 -2.31 11.26 23.02
CA ALA A 121 -1.97 11.87 24.31
C ALA A 121 -2.51 13.30 24.53
N CYS A 122 -3.04 14.00 23.53
CA CYS A 122 -3.54 15.38 23.70
C CYS A 122 -5.07 15.45 23.75
N GLY A 123 -5.65 14.84 24.79
CA GLY A 123 -7.08 14.90 25.09
C GLY A 123 -7.41 15.08 26.58
N GLN A 124 -6.43 15.45 27.43
CA GLN A 124 -6.63 15.52 28.89
C GLN A 124 -6.15 16.83 29.53
N LEU A 125 -6.40 17.99 28.91
CA LEU A 125 -6.35 19.26 29.64
C LEU A 125 -7.55 20.14 29.28
N ALA A 126 -8.73 19.67 29.70
CA ALA A 126 -9.81 20.55 30.12
C ALA A 126 -10.10 20.23 31.59
N ALA A 127 -10.25 21.29 32.40
CA ALA A 127 -10.53 21.36 33.84
C ALA A 127 -9.30 21.40 34.78
N GLY A 128 -8.95 22.61 35.21
CA GLY A 128 -8.11 22.87 36.39
C GLY A 128 -7.38 24.21 36.36
N GLY A 129 -8.09 25.31 36.60
CA GLY A 129 -7.53 26.66 36.74
C GLY A 129 -8.55 27.75 36.43
#